data_AF-A0A443S0J0-F1
#
_entry.id   AF-A0A443S0J0-F1
#
_cell.length_a   1.000
_cell.length_b   1.000
_cell.length_c   1.000
_cell.angle_alpha   90.00
_cell.angle_beta   90.00
_cell.angle_gamma   90.00
#
_symmetry.space_group_name_H-M   'P 1'
#
loop_
_entity.id
_entity.type
_entity.pdbx_description
1 polymer ?
#
loop_
_entity_poly.entity_id
_entity_poly.type
_entity_poly.pdbx_seq_one_letter_code
_entity_poly.pdbx_strand_id
1 'polypeptide(L)'
;MKIFSLVFLFFATCYAFSLNLNIYYNDPLILTGFIENGNINFAKLLSRVTLKNFLDVESYAGFITVDKQNNGNLFFWFFKSEKANAPVAVWLQGGPGGSSLVGLFHENGPLEIMTDMTLARREYSWTTDFHMLYIDNPVGAGFSFADPNGYTSELSHITKHLYVFLEQFYKMFGEVKNNDLYLTGESYACKYIADLAHKIHEAGNPFNLKGLVIGGGFCDPQTQSKYGTFLYSKGLINATVYKQFLINENLMDQAMNEGDYLQGYVMWNALNRQAAKRVNTYNYKAPVGKFDVKHATIMNTTEMRRAAKLGNAKFYETFYVFHDHLEDFMKSVKPLFPTLMQHYKVLLYAGELDVIAAAPLMEKFVDSIEWKHRTEYLNTTYMPFVLDGRIIAYSKNVNNFTFARILDAGHLTPHDKPIETYALLLHFLND
;
A
#
# COMPACT_ATOMS: atom_id res chain seq x y z
N MET A 1 -58.81 -10.17 20.81
CA MET A 1 -58.15 -8.84 20.73
C MET A 1 -56.68 -8.86 21.22
N LYS A 2 -55.91 -9.94 20.96
CA LYS A 2 -54.47 -10.05 21.32
C LYS A 2 -53.53 -10.37 20.15
N ILE A 3 -54.07 -10.73 18.98
CA ILE A 3 -53.29 -11.06 17.77
C ILE A 3 -52.97 -9.80 16.95
N PHE A 4 -53.82 -8.76 17.02
CA PHE A 4 -53.57 -7.50 16.29
C PHE A 4 -52.43 -6.65 16.90
N SER A 5 -52.16 -6.73 18.21
CA SER A 5 -51.05 -5.98 18.83
C SER A 5 -49.66 -6.55 18.53
N LEU A 6 -49.53 -7.87 18.31
CA LEU A 6 -48.23 -8.47 17.95
C LEU A 6 -47.81 -8.14 16.51
N VAL A 7 -48.78 -8.11 15.59
CA VAL A 7 -48.53 -7.75 14.18
C VAL A 7 -48.15 -6.27 14.07
N PHE A 8 -48.81 -5.37 14.82
CA PHE A 8 -48.44 -3.96 14.85
C PHE A 8 -47.06 -3.70 15.47
N LEU A 9 -46.66 -4.47 16.50
CA LEU A 9 -45.31 -4.36 17.07
C LEU A 9 -44.23 -4.84 16.08
N PHE A 10 -44.49 -5.90 15.31
CA PHE A 10 -43.55 -6.44 14.32
C PHE A 10 -43.39 -5.53 13.09
N PHE A 11 -44.48 -4.89 12.66
CA PHE A 11 -44.42 -3.88 11.60
C PHE A 11 -43.78 -2.57 12.07
N ALA A 12 -44.02 -2.12 13.31
CA ALA A 12 -43.39 -0.92 13.85
C ALA A 12 -41.87 -1.10 14.07
N THR A 13 -41.41 -2.28 14.50
CA THR A 13 -39.97 -2.58 14.58
C THR A 13 -39.33 -2.68 13.20
N CYS A 14 -39.97 -3.31 12.21
CA CYS A 14 -39.47 -3.34 10.84
C CYS A 14 -39.47 -1.94 10.17
N TYR A 15 -40.46 -1.10 10.45
CA TYR A 15 -40.54 0.25 9.88
C TYR A 15 -39.50 1.18 10.52
N ALA A 16 -39.30 1.13 11.85
CA ALA A 16 -38.20 1.81 12.53
C ALA A 16 -36.82 1.30 12.09
N PHE A 17 -36.69 0.00 11.77
CA PHE A 17 -35.48 -0.57 11.19
C PHE A 17 -35.23 -0.06 9.76
N SER A 18 -36.28 0.06 8.94
CA SER A 18 -36.20 0.60 7.57
C SER A 18 -35.91 2.11 7.51
N LEU A 19 -36.43 2.88 8.47
CA LEU A 19 -36.14 4.30 8.62
C LEU A 19 -34.71 4.53 9.16
N ASN A 20 -34.22 3.72 10.11
CA ASN A 20 -32.82 3.75 10.52
C ASN A 20 -31.86 3.29 9.43
N LEU A 21 -32.21 2.26 8.65
CA LEU A 21 -31.42 1.83 7.48
C LEU A 21 -31.28 2.95 6.43
N ASN A 22 -32.33 3.73 6.19
CA ASN A 22 -32.27 4.90 5.28
C ASN A 22 -31.38 6.03 5.79
N ILE A 23 -31.20 6.18 7.10
CA ILE A 23 -30.27 7.15 7.68
C ILE A 23 -28.81 6.66 7.53
N TYR A 24 -28.55 5.35 7.67
CA TYR A 24 -27.23 4.75 7.47
C TYR A 24 -26.73 4.74 6.02
N TYR A 25 -27.57 4.98 5.01
CA TYR A 25 -27.11 4.97 3.62
C TYR A 25 -26.36 6.24 3.21
N ASN A 26 -26.54 7.34 3.93
CA ASN A 26 -25.87 8.60 3.61
C ASN A 26 -24.54 8.78 4.33
N ASP A 27 -24.33 8.14 5.48
CA ASP A 27 -23.11 8.33 6.27
C ASP A 27 -22.12 7.15 6.12
N PRO A 28 -20.80 7.39 6.23
CA PRO A 28 -19.81 6.33 6.17
C PRO A 28 -19.97 5.36 7.34
N LEU A 29 -19.82 4.05 7.11
CA LEU A 29 -19.91 3.05 8.18
C LEU A 29 -18.66 3.06 9.06
N ILE A 30 -18.71 3.79 10.17
CA ILE A 30 -17.65 3.79 11.19
C ILE A 30 -17.86 2.63 12.17
N LEU A 31 -16.91 1.70 12.22
CA LEU A 31 -17.03 0.44 12.96
C LEU A 31 -16.52 0.53 14.41
N THR A 32 -15.70 1.52 14.75
CA THR A 32 -15.03 1.64 16.05
C THR A 32 -16.00 1.58 17.23
N GLY A 33 -17.15 2.27 17.14
CA GLY A 33 -18.16 2.22 18.20
C GLY A 33 -18.72 0.81 18.46
N PHE A 34 -18.86 -0.02 17.43
CA PHE A 34 -19.30 -1.41 17.61
C PHE A 34 -18.19 -2.28 18.19
N ILE A 35 -16.94 -2.06 17.76
CA ILE A 35 -15.76 -2.79 18.24
C ILE A 35 -15.53 -2.52 19.73
N GLU A 36 -15.57 -1.25 20.15
CA GLU A 36 -15.35 -0.84 21.55
C GLU A 36 -16.43 -1.34 22.50
N ASN A 37 -17.67 -1.45 22.02
CA ASN A 37 -18.79 -2.01 22.79
C ASN A 37 -18.85 -3.54 22.76
N GLY A 38 -17.88 -4.23 22.15
CA GLY A 38 -17.84 -5.70 22.07
C GLY A 38 -18.86 -6.31 21.09
N ASN A 39 -19.53 -5.50 20.27
CA ASN A 39 -20.54 -5.93 19.30
C ASN A 39 -19.90 -6.45 17.99
N ILE A 40 -18.92 -7.36 18.12
CA ILE A 40 -18.04 -7.79 17.02
C ILE A 40 -18.80 -8.46 15.88
N ASN A 41 -19.72 -9.39 16.18
CA ASN A 41 -20.50 -10.07 15.15
C ASN A 41 -21.38 -9.10 14.36
N PHE A 42 -21.92 -8.08 15.03
CA PHE A 42 -22.73 -7.06 14.38
C PHE A 42 -21.88 -6.13 13.51
N ALA A 43 -20.70 -5.73 13.99
CA ALA A 43 -19.73 -4.98 13.19
C ALA A 43 -19.38 -5.72 11.88
N LYS A 44 -19.11 -7.04 11.97
CA LYS A 44 -18.80 -7.88 10.80
C LYS A 44 -19.97 -8.01 9.84
N LEU A 45 -21.18 -8.16 10.38
CA LEU A 45 -22.38 -8.23 9.56
C LEU A 45 -22.59 -6.94 8.77
N LEU A 46 -22.41 -5.78 9.41
CA LEU A 46 -22.58 -4.48 8.76
C LEU A 46 -21.50 -4.21 7.71
N SER A 47 -20.25 -4.60 7.98
CA SER A 47 -19.14 -4.37 7.05
C SER A 47 -19.12 -5.32 5.86
N ARG A 48 -19.90 -6.42 5.88
CA ARG A 48 -19.96 -7.37 4.78
C ARG A 48 -20.33 -6.66 3.47
N VAL A 49 -19.49 -6.83 2.46
CA VAL A 49 -19.75 -6.34 1.11
C VAL A 49 -20.57 -7.37 0.37
N THR A 50 -21.66 -6.93 -0.24
CA THR A 50 -22.53 -7.76 -1.07
C THR A 50 -22.87 -6.96 -2.31
N LEU A 51 -22.24 -7.32 -3.42
CA LEU A 51 -22.54 -6.75 -4.73
C LEU A 51 -23.26 -7.82 -5.54
N LYS A 52 -24.39 -7.47 -6.17
CA LYS A 52 -25.08 -8.42 -7.05
C LYS A 52 -24.19 -8.66 -8.25
N ASN A 53 -23.95 -9.92 -8.61
CA ASN A 53 -23.12 -10.38 -9.73
C ASN A 53 -21.59 -10.45 -9.48
N PHE A 54 -21.12 -10.29 -8.25
CA PHE A 54 -19.69 -10.19 -7.92
C PHE A 54 -18.99 -11.49 -7.53
N LEU A 55 -19.18 -12.50 -8.36
CA LEU A 55 -18.30 -13.68 -8.47
C LEU A 55 -18.03 -14.43 -7.15
N ASP A 56 -18.83 -14.25 -6.09
CA ASP A 56 -18.70 -14.89 -4.77
C ASP A 56 -17.38 -14.63 -4.01
N VAL A 57 -16.82 -13.41 -4.07
CA VAL A 57 -15.65 -13.04 -3.28
C VAL A 57 -16.06 -12.54 -1.88
N GLU A 58 -15.66 -13.28 -0.83
CA GLU A 58 -15.90 -12.89 0.56
C GLU A 58 -15.05 -11.67 0.95
N SER A 59 -15.71 -10.55 1.25
CA SER A 59 -15.02 -9.31 1.65
C SER A 59 -15.83 -8.41 2.59
N TYR A 60 -15.11 -7.51 3.25
CA TYR A 60 -15.62 -6.59 4.28
C TYR A 60 -15.01 -5.20 4.09
N ALA A 61 -15.82 -4.16 4.18
CA ALA A 61 -15.38 -2.78 4.02
C ALA A 61 -16.04 -1.85 5.04
N GLY A 62 -15.39 -0.75 5.35
CA GLY A 62 -15.87 0.26 6.28
C GLY A 62 -14.74 1.13 6.77
N PHE A 63 -14.99 1.84 7.87
CA PHE A 63 -14.07 2.81 8.44
C PHE A 63 -13.70 2.45 9.88
N ILE A 64 -12.44 2.67 10.22
CA ILE A 64 -11.93 2.55 11.59
C ILE A 64 -11.43 3.91 12.04
N THR A 65 -11.95 4.39 13.17
CA THR A 65 -11.46 5.62 13.82
C THR A 65 -10.11 5.33 14.46
N VAL A 66 -9.08 6.03 13.98
CA VAL A 66 -7.70 5.94 14.43
C VAL A 66 -7.26 7.17 15.23
N ASP A 67 -7.99 8.27 15.09
CA ASP A 67 -7.84 9.49 15.86
C ASP A 67 -9.21 10.03 16.26
N LYS A 68 -9.61 9.81 17.51
CA LYS A 68 -10.89 10.31 18.03
C LYS A 68 -10.92 11.83 18.17
N GLN A 69 -9.77 12.47 18.39
CA GLN A 69 -9.72 13.90 18.66
C GLN A 69 -10.06 14.72 17.43
N ASN A 70 -9.59 14.28 16.26
CA ASN A 70 -9.83 14.97 14.99
C ASN A 70 -10.75 14.20 14.05
N ASN A 71 -11.53 13.24 14.58
CA ASN A 71 -12.41 12.39 13.79
C ASN A 71 -11.67 11.72 12.60
N GLY A 72 -10.44 11.28 12.83
CA GLY A 72 -9.60 10.62 11.83
C GLY A 72 -10.01 9.16 11.64
N ASN A 73 -10.43 8.83 10.43
CA ASN A 73 -10.99 7.54 10.05
C ASN A 73 -10.25 6.99 8.82
N LEU A 74 -9.75 5.76 8.91
CA LEU A 74 -9.17 5.04 7.78
C LEU A 74 -10.22 4.13 7.14
N PHE A 75 -10.38 4.25 5.83
CA PHE A 75 -11.13 3.30 5.03
C PHE A 75 -10.29 2.03 4.79
N PHE A 76 -10.95 0.87 4.82
CA PHE A 76 -10.33 -0.39 4.44
C PHE A 76 -11.26 -1.26 3.63
N TRP A 77 -10.65 -2.19 2.90
CA TRP A 77 -11.34 -3.31 2.28
C TRP A 77 -10.54 -4.59 2.47
N PHE A 78 -11.13 -5.52 3.24
CA PHE A 78 -10.56 -6.82 3.58
C PHE A 78 -11.18 -7.92 2.72
N PHE A 79 -10.35 -8.74 2.09
CA PHE A 79 -10.73 -9.89 1.25
C PHE A 79 -10.17 -11.16 1.85
N LYS A 80 -11.02 -12.16 2.07
CA LYS A 80 -10.57 -13.45 2.60
C LYS A 80 -10.06 -14.35 1.49
N SER A 81 -8.97 -15.04 1.78
CA SER A 81 -8.55 -16.20 1.00
C SER A 81 -9.53 -17.35 1.20
N GLU A 82 -9.65 -18.19 0.17
CA GLU A 82 -10.32 -19.48 0.27
C GLU A 82 -9.55 -20.45 1.20
N LYS A 83 -8.24 -20.21 1.41
CA LYS A 83 -7.41 -20.96 2.36
C LYS A 83 -7.56 -20.36 3.75
N ALA A 84 -8.19 -21.10 4.68
CA ALA A 84 -8.44 -20.61 6.04
C ALA A 84 -7.16 -20.14 6.78
N ASN A 85 -6.06 -20.88 6.63
CA ASN A 85 -4.78 -20.60 7.29
C ASN A 85 -3.86 -19.67 6.48
N ALA A 86 -4.36 -19.02 5.43
CA ALA A 86 -3.58 -18.07 4.65
C ALA A 86 -3.02 -16.93 5.54
N PRO A 87 -1.78 -16.47 5.33
CA PRO A 87 -1.28 -15.25 5.95
C PRO A 87 -2.20 -14.05 5.69
N VAL A 88 -2.16 -13.06 6.57
CA VAL A 88 -2.75 -11.74 6.33
C VAL A 88 -1.69 -10.86 5.67
N ALA A 89 -1.99 -10.30 4.51
CA ALA A 89 -1.17 -9.26 3.88
C ALA A 89 -1.88 -7.91 3.98
N VAL A 90 -1.26 -6.97 4.68
CA VAL A 90 -1.65 -5.56 4.60
C VAL A 90 -1.05 -5.00 3.32
N TRP A 91 -1.85 -4.39 2.46
CA TRP A 91 -1.38 -3.65 1.28
C TRP A 91 -1.51 -2.15 1.51
N LEU A 92 -0.39 -1.44 1.40
CA LEU A 92 -0.31 0.01 1.47
C LEU A 92 0.21 0.57 0.15
N GLN A 93 -0.60 1.41 -0.49
CA GLN A 93 -0.14 2.22 -1.60
C GLN A 93 0.73 3.40 -1.09
N GLY A 94 1.63 3.88 -1.93
CA GLY A 94 2.55 4.97 -1.62
C GLY A 94 1.98 6.36 -1.89
N GLY A 95 2.67 7.16 -2.69
CA GLY A 95 2.38 8.57 -2.92
C GLY A 95 3.44 9.49 -2.30
N PRO A 96 3.29 9.98 -1.06
CA PRO A 96 2.28 9.65 -0.04
C PRO A 96 0.85 10.05 -0.39
N GLY A 97 -0.14 9.37 0.19
CA GLY A 97 -1.57 9.70 0.03
C GLY A 97 -2.30 8.95 -1.08
N GLY A 98 -1.68 7.95 -1.70
CA GLY A 98 -2.32 7.13 -2.73
C GLY A 98 -3.35 6.18 -2.12
N SER A 99 -4.48 6.00 -2.79
CA SER A 99 -5.48 5.02 -2.36
C SER A 99 -4.96 3.60 -2.59
N SER A 100 -5.10 2.74 -1.58
CA SER A 100 -4.78 1.31 -1.71
C SER A 100 -5.78 0.56 -2.60
N LEU A 101 -6.86 1.23 -3.03
CA LEU A 101 -7.73 0.74 -4.09
C LEU A 101 -7.04 0.66 -5.45
N VAL A 102 -5.92 1.37 -5.64
CA VAL A 102 -5.04 1.15 -6.80
C VAL A 102 -4.53 -0.29 -6.79
N GLY A 103 -3.94 -0.74 -5.69
CA GLY A 103 -3.47 -2.11 -5.53
C GLY A 103 -4.56 -3.15 -5.69
N LEU A 104 -5.75 -2.86 -5.16
CA LEU A 104 -6.91 -3.73 -5.29
C LEU A 104 -7.33 -3.91 -6.76
N PHE A 105 -7.60 -2.81 -7.48
CA PHE A 105 -8.23 -2.87 -8.80
C PHE A 105 -7.26 -2.99 -9.97
N HIS A 106 -6.02 -2.53 -9.82
CA HIS A 106 -5.05 -2.47 -10.93
C HIS A 106 -3.91 -3.47 -10.79
N GLU A 107 -3.63 -3.96 -9.58
CA GLU A 107 -2.39 -4.71 -9.33
C GLU A 107 -2.65 -6.16 -8.88
N ASN A 108 -2.96 -6.36 -7.61
CA ASN A 108 -2.89 -7.68 -6.97
C ASN A 108 -4.19 -8.14 -6.30
N GLY A 109 -5.23 -7.29 -6.28
CA GLY A 109 -6.52 -7.64 -5.72
C GLY A 109 -7.29 -8.68 -6.54
N PRO A 110 -8.41 -9.18 -6.00
CA PRO A 110 -9.20 -10.24 -6.63
C PRO A 110 -10.04 -9.75 -7.81
N LEU A 111 -10.13 -8.44 -7.98
CA LEU A 111 -10.99 -7.79 -8.96
C LEU A 111 -10.19 -6.91 -9.90
N GLU A 112 -10.65 -6.83 -11.14
CA GLU A 112 -10.13 -5.89 -12.12
C GLU A 112 -11.23 -5.15 -12.85
N ILE A 113 -10.93 -3.94 -13.31
CA ILE A 113 -11.88 -3.08 -14.02
C ILE A 113 -11.69 -3.24 -15.52
N MET A 114 -12.69 -3.82 -16.17
CA MET A 114 -12.71 -4.03 -17.61
C MET A 114 -12.90 -2.71 -18.37
N THR A 115 -12.66 -2.73 -19.68
CA THR A 115 -12.78 -1.54 -20.54
C THR A 115 -14.18 -0.93 -20.57
N ASP A 116 -15.21 -1.74 -20.32
CA ASP A 116 -16.62 -1.34 -20.27
C ASP A 116 -17.09 -0.94 -18.86
N MET A 117 -16.16 -0.75 -17.92
CA MET A 117 -16.40 -0.43 -16.50
C MET A 117 -17.10 -1.53 -15.69
N THR A 118 -17.18 -2.75 -16.21
CA THR A 118 -17.58 -3.92 -15.42
C THR A 118 -16.41 -4.46 -14.59
N LEU A 119 -16.72 -5.21 -13.54
CA LEU A 119 -15.72 -5.86 -12.69
C LEU A 119 -15.62 -7.34 -13.02
N ALA A 120 -14.40 -7.84 -13.16
CA ALA A 120 -14.08 -9.24 -13.39
C ALA A 120 -13.14 -9.79 -12.31
N ARG A 121 -13.04 -11.12 -12.20
CA ARG A 121 -12.07 -11.79 -11.31
C ARG A 121 -10.70 -11.71 -11.97
N ARG A 122 -9.70 -11.27 -11.21
CA ARG A 122 -8.30 -11.27 -11.65
C ARG A 122 -7.77 -12.70 -11.62
N GLU A 123 -7.14 -13.12 -12.72
CA GLU A 123 -6.52 -14.46 -12.85
C GLU A 123 -5.41 -14.68 -11.81
N TYR A 124 -4.48 -13.73 -11.70
CA TYR A 124 -3.35 -13.77 -10.74
C TYR A 124 -3.61 -12.83 -9.57
N SER A 125 -4.50 -13.24 -8.66
CA SER A 125 -4.75 -12.49 -7.44
C SER A 125 -3.95 -13.02 -6.26
N TRP A 126 -3.43 -12.11 -5.44
CA TRP A 126 -2.78 -12.47 -4.18
C TRP A 126 -3.76 -13.04 -3.15
N THR A 127 -5.07 -12.81 -3.30
CA THR A 127 -6.07 -13.41 -2.38
C THR A 127 -6.13 -14.93 -2.45
N THR A 128 -5.50 -15.54 -3.46
CA THR A 128 -5.34 -16.99 -3.56
C THR A 128 -4.52 -17.57 -2.39
N ASP A 129 -3.54 -16.82 -1.89
CA ASP A 129 -2.63 -17.25 -0.82
C ASP A 129 -2.63 -16.34 0.41
N PHE A 130 -3.30 -15.19 0.34
CA PHE A 130 -3.39 -14.24 1.44
C PHE A 130 -4.83 -13.83 1.73
N HIS A 131 -5.13 -13.59 3.00
CA HIS A 131 -6.19 -12.64 3.33
C HIS A 131 -5.64 -11.23 3.07
N MET A 132 -6.16 -10.54 2.05
CA MET A 132 -5.67 -9.24 1.63
C MET A 132 -6.42 -8.11 2.34
N LEU A 133 -5.69 -7.19 2.96
CA LEU A 133 -6.22 -6.02 3.66
C LEU A 133 -5.69 -4.74 3.00
N TYR A 134 -6.53 -4.09 2.21
CA TYR A 134 -6.21 -2.79 1.59
C TYR A 134 -6.63 -1.66 2.54
N ILE A 135 -5.73 -0.75 2.86
CA ILE A 135 -6.01 0.39 3.75
C ILE A 135 -5.68 1.68 3.00
N ASP A 136 -6.65 2.57 2.87
CA ASP A 136 -6.40 3.91 2.36
C ASP A 136 -5.64 4.72 3.42
N ASN A 137 -4.33 4.84 3.23
CA ASN A 137 -3.41 5.42 4.21
C ASN A 137 -2.56 6.53 3.58
N PRO A 138 -2.30 7.64 4.30
CA PRO A 138 -2.78 8.00 5.64
C PRO A 138 -4.21 8.54 5.66
N VAL A 139 -4.67 9.04 6.80
CA VAL A 139 -5.92 9.81 6.91
C VAL A 139 -5.91 10.93 5.86
N GLY A 140 -6.96 10.99 5.03
CA GLY A 140 -7.05 11.89 3.86
C GLY A 140 -6.75 11.22 2.51
N ALA A 141 -6.15 10.04 2.49
CA ALA A 141 -5.94 9.26 1.26
C ALA A 141 -7.23 8.55 0.85
N GLY A 142 -7.55 8.53 -0.45
CA GLY A 142 -8.70 7.81 -0.98
C GLY A 142 -10.00 8.22 -0.30
N PHE A 143 -10.68 7.27 0.37
CA PHE A 143 -11.88 7.57 1.14
C PHE A 143 -11.64 7.93 2.61
N SER A 144 -10.42 7.75 3.12
CA SER A 144 -10.07 8.07 4.50
C SER A 144 -10.19 9.58 4.76
N PHE A 145 -10.72 9.97 5.93
CA PHE A 145 -11.05 11.36 6.21
C PHE A 145 -10.85 11.75 7.67
N ALA A 146 -10.77 13.05 7.90
CA ALA A 146 -10.78 13.67 9.23
C ALA A 146 -11.51 15.02 9.19
N ASP A 147 -11.69 15.59 10.37
CA ASP A 147 -11.97 17.02 10.49
C ASP A 147 -10.77 17.82 9.93
N PRO A 148 -10.94 19.10 9.52
CA PRO A 148 -9.92 19.85 8.77
C PRO A 148 -8.50 19.91 9.37
N ASN A 149 -8.38 19.78 10.70
CA ASN A 149 -7.09 19.81 11.40
C ASN A 149 -6.53 18.42 11.75
N GLY A 150 -7.16 17.34 11.28
CA GLY A 150 -6.78 15.96 11.59
C GLY A 150 -5.85 15.30 10.58
N TYR A 151 -5.47 16.01 9.52
CA TYR A 151 -4.45 15.55 8.57
C TYR A 151 -3.07 15.73 9.20
N THR A 152 -2.27 14.68 9.19
CA THR A 152 -0.92 14.70 9.78
C THR A 152 0.14 14.60 8.69
N SER A 153 1.26 15.28 8.91
CA SER A 153 2.44 15.30 8.05
C SER A 153 3.57 14.39 8.52
N GLU A 154 3.45 13.82 9.72
CA GLU A 154 4.55 13.11 10.38
C GLU A 154 4.36 11.59 10.31
N LEU A 155 5.39 10.87 9.87
CA LEU A 155 5.37 9.41 9.78
C LEU A 155 4.99 8.74 11.10
N SER A 156 5.44 9.27 12.23
CA SER A 156 5.16 8.74 13.57
C SER A 156 3.67 8.69 13.90
N HIS A 157 2.90 9.72 13.50
CA HIS A 157 1.45 9.77 13.68
C HIS A 157 0.73 8.81 12.73
N ILE A 158 1.19 8.72 11.48
CA ILE A 158 0.67 7.74 10.50
C ILE A 158 0.87 6.31 11.02
N THR A 159 2.05 6.01 11.55
CA THR A 159 2.37 4.72 12.17
C THR A 159 1.48 4.42 13.37
N LYS A 160 1.25 5.41 14.24
CA LYS A 160 0.29 5.26 15.35
C LYS A 160 -1.12 4.95 14.85
N HIS A 161 -1.58 5.61 13.79
CA HIS A 161 -2.88 5.36 13.20
C HIS A 161 -3.00 3.93 12.64
N LEU A 162 -2.00 3.48 11.87
CA LEU A 162 -1.97 2.10 11.35
C LEU A 162 -1.88 1.05 12.47
N TYR A 163 -1.14 1.33 13.54
CA TYR A 163 -1.06 0.43 14.70
C TYR A 163 -2.43 0.30 15.40
N VAL A 164 -3.11 1.43 15.68
CA VAL A 164 -4.46 1.45 16.25
C VAL A 164 -5.48 0.77 15.33
N PHE A 165 -5.33 0.96 14.02
CA PHE A 165 -6.12 0.26 13.03
C PHE A 165 -5.97 -1.26 13.18
N LEU A 166 -4.75 -1.78 13.23
CA LEU A 166 -4.49 -3.22 13.36
C LEU A 166 -5.03 -3.79 14.68
N GLU A 167 -4.94 -3.06 15.79
CA GLU A 167 -5.55 -3.49 17.06
C GLU A 167 -7.06 -3.69 16.93
N GLN A 168 -7.76 -2.77 16.27
CA GLN A 168 -9.20 -2.85 16.05
C GLN A 168 -9.56 -3.90 15.00
N PHE A 169 -8.78 -4.00 13.92
CA PHE A 169 -8.93 -5.02 12.90
C PHE A 169 -8.87 -6.42 13.51
N TYR A 170 -7.87 -6.73 14.35
CA TYR A 170 -7.76 -8.05 14.96
C TYR A 170 -8.73 -8.29 16.12
N LYS A 171 -9.29 -7.26 16.74
CA LYS A 171 -10.47 -7.41 17.63
C LYS A 171 -11.69 -7.84 16.84
N MET A 172 -11.85 -7.27 15.65
CA MET A 172 -12.96 -7.59 14.75
C MET A 172 -12.75 -8.98 14.15
N PHE A 173 -11.67 -9.20 13.40
CA PHE A 173 -11.34 -10.43 12.70
C PHE A 173 -10.41 -11.34 13.51
N GLY A 174 -10.82 -11.66 14.75
CA GLY A 174 -10.02 -12.49 15.67
C GLY A 174 -9.68 -13.89 15.16
N GLU A 175 -10.42 -14.40 14.18
CA GLU A 175 -10.19 -15.67 13.50
C GLU A 175 -8.89 -15.72 12.67
N VAL A 176 -8.36 -14.57 12.22
CA VAL A 176 -7.08 -14.50 11.49
C VAL A 176 -5.95 -13.94 12.35
N LYS A 177 -6.17 -13.70 13.66
CA LYS A 177 -5.19 -13.07 14.54
C LYS A 177 -3.89 -13.87 14.71
N ASN A 178 -3.97 -15.20 14.65
CA ASN A 178 -2.82 -16.07 14.79
C ASN A 178 -2.19 -16.43 13.44
N ASN A 179 -2.75 -15.96 12.33
CA ASN A 179 -2.15 -16.15 11.02
C ASN A 179 -0.89 -15.29 10.92
N ASP A 180 0.00 -15.64 10.01
CA ASP A 180 1.21 -14.86 9.77
C ASP A 180 0.84 -13.51 9.16
N LEU A 181 1.39 -12.42 9.71
CA LEU A 181 1.21 -11.09 9.16
C LEU A 181 2.38 -10.72 8.26
N TYR A 182 2.06 -10.26 7.06
CA TYR A 182 2.99 -9.60 6.14
C TYR A 182 2.56 -8.16 5.90
N LEU A 183 3.51 -7.23 6.03
CA LEU A 183 3.30 -5.84 5.64
C LEU A 183 3.82 -5.65 4.23
N THR A 184 2.92 -5.32 3.31
CA THR A 184 3.19 -5.28 1.88
C THR A 184 2.77 -3.94 1.28
N GLY A 185 3.40 -3.56 0.18
CA GLY A 185 3.07 -2.32 -0.51
C GLY A 185 4.17 -1.87 -1.44
N GLU A 186 4.09 -0.63 -1.87
CA GLU A 186 5.03 -0.10 -2.85
C GLU A 186 5.33 1.39 -2.69
N SER A 187 6.38 1.84 -3.38
CA SER A 187 6.71 3.27 -3.47
C SER A 187 6.99 3.88 -2.09
N TYR A 188 6.34 5.00 -1.76
CA TYR A 188 6.45 5.64 -0.44
C TYR A 188 6.02 4.73 0.73
N ALA A 189 5.25 3.66 0.47
CA ALA A 189 4.88 2.69 1.49
C ALA A 189 6.07 1.98 2.11
N CYS A 190 7.26 2.03 1.49
CA CYS A 190 8.48 1.58 2.16
C CYS A 190 8.66 2.22 3.54
N LYS A 191 8.35 3.51 3.67
CA LYS A 191 8.43 4.24 4.94
C LYS A 191 7.35 3.80 5.92
N TYR A 192 6.11 3.72 5.44
CA TYR A 192 4.99 3.26 6.26
C TYR A 192 5.23 1.87 6.82
N ILE A 193 5.69 0.95 5.96
CA ILE A 193 5.94 -0.45 6.30
C ILE A 193 7.11 -0.57 7.26
N ALA A 194 8.24 0.10 7.00
CA ALA A 194 9.41 0.02 7.87
C ALA A 194 9.12 0.56 9.27
N ASP A 195 8.46 1.72 9.37
CA ASP A 195 8.16 2.35 10.66
C ASP A 195 7.08 1.57 11.45
N LEU A 196 6.03 1.10 10.77
CA LEU A 196 5.03 0.23 11.39
C LEU A 196 5.61 -1.11 11.84
N ALA A 197 6.45 -1.75 11.02
CA ALA A 197 7.12 -3.00 11.38
C ALA A 197 8.00 -2.81 12.62
N HIS A 198 8.76 -1.71 12.67
CA HIS A 198 9.59 -1.39 13.83
C HIS A 198 8.75 -1.16 15.08
N LYS A 199 7.63 -0.42 14.96
CA LYS A 199 6.69 -0.21 16.06
C LYS A 199 6.10 -1.52 16.60
N ILE A 200 5.73 -2.44 15.70
CA ILE A 200 5.23 -3.77 16.05
C ILE A 200 6.32 -4.60 16.74
N HIS A 201 7.55 -4.53 16.26
CA HIS A 201 8.70 -5.19 16.86
C HIS A 201 8.94 -4.74 18.29
N GLU A 202 9.01 -3.43 18.53
CA GLU A 202 9.18 -2.83 19.87
C GLU A 202 8.05 -3.20 20.83
N ALA A 203 6.83 -3.40 20.31
CA ALA A 203 5.68 -3.84 21.09
C ALA A 203 5.68 -5.35 21.41
N GLY A 204 6.74 -6.09 21.06
CA GLY A 204 6.83 -7.54 21.30
C GLY A 204 6.10 -8.39 20.26
N ASN A 205 5.90 -7.86 19.05
CA ASN A 205 5.24 -8.52 17.93
C ASN A 205 3.81 -9.04 18.21
N PRO A 206 2.88 -8.18 18.68
CA PRO A 206 1.53 -8.61 19.10
C PRO A 206 0.63 -9.12 17.97
N PHE A 207 1.02 -8.91 16.71
CA PHE A 207 0.25 -9.25 15.51
C PHE A 207 0.86 -10.40 14.69
N ASN A 208 1.84 -11.12 15.24
CA ASN A 208 2.53 -12.20 14.53
C ASN A 208 3.13 -11.78 13.17
N LEU A 209 3.77 -10.60 13.12
CA LEU A 209 4.54 -10.14 11.97
C LEU A 209 5.64 -11.17 11.63
N LYS A 210 5.66 -11.59 10.37
CA LYS A 210 6.67 -12.52 9.82
C LYS A 210 7.55 -11.88 8.76
N GLY A 211 7.02 -10.96 7.98
CA GLY A 211 7.83 -10.37 6.92
C GLY A 211 7.26 -9.13 6.26
N LEU A 212 8.11 -8.54 5.42
CA LEU A 212 7.88 -7.31 4.69
C LEU A 212 8.06 -7.60 3.20
N VAL A 213 7.17 -7.07 2.35
CA VAL A 213 7.25 -7.18 0.89
C VAL A 213 7.05 -5.82 0.26
N ILE A 214 8.10 -5.21 -0.29
CA ILE A 214 8.07 -3.83 -0.76
C ILE A 214 8.51 -3.75 -2.23
N GLY A 215 7.60 -3.33 -3.10
CA GLY A 215 7.86 -3.07 -4.52
C GLY A 215 8.26 -1.62 -4.80
N GLY A 216 9.29 -1.36 -5.60
CA GLY A 216 9.68 -0.01 -6.01
C GLY A 216 9.81 0.98 -4.85
N GLY A 217 10.32 0.54 -3.70
CA GLY A 217 10.24 1.27 -2.44
C GLY A 217 11.12 2.53 -2.39
N PHE A 218 10.57 3.66 -1.93
CA PHE A 218 11.31 4.89 -1.65
C PHE A 218 11.54 5.04 -0.14
N CYS A 219 12.70 4.54 0.32
CA CYS A 219 13.04 4.32 1.72
C CYS A 219 14.11 5.30 2.23
N ASP A 220 15.10 5.59 1.39
CA ASP A 220 16.28 6.39 1.69
C ASP A 220 16.51 7.43 0.58
N PRO A 221 15.87 8.60 0.68
CA PRO A 221 15.83 9.57 -0.42
C PRO A 221 17.21 9.99 -0.93
N GLN A 222 18.19 10.11 -0.04
CA GLN A 222 19.55 10.53 -0.42
C GLN A 222 20.24 9.52 -1.35
N THR A 223 20.16 8.21 -1.06
CA THR A 223 20.78 7.18 -1.92
C THR A 223 19.95 6.89 -3.17
N GLN A 224 18.62 7.05 -3.08
CA GLN A 224 17.69 6.65 -4.13
C GLN A 224 17.37 7.73 -5.16
N SER A 225 17.87 8.95 -5.01
CA SER A 225 17.57 10.06 -5.94
C SER A 225 18.71 10.35 -6.92
N LYS A 226 19.44 9.31 -7.35
CA LYS A 226 20.63 9.38 -8.22
C LYS A 226 20.33 8.96 -9.66
N TYR A 227 19.36 9.62 -10.29
CA TYR A 227 18.80 9.24 -11.60
C TYR A 227 19.77 9.38 -12.78
N GLY A 228 20.69 10.34 -12.75
CA GLY A 228 21.46 10.76 -13.93
C GLY A 228 22.22 9.62 -14.59
N THR A 229 22.93 8.82 -13.79
CA THR A 229 23.73 7.69 -14.32
C THR A 229 22.83 6.61 -14.93
N PHE A 230 21.73 6.28 -14.26
CA PHE A 230 20.76 5.31 -14.75
C PHE A 230 20.15 5.76 -16.08
N LEU A 231 19.58 6.97 -16.13
CA LEU A 231 18.95 7.52 -17.33
C LEU A 231 19.93 7.63 -18.50
N TYR A 232 21.18 8.03 -18.23
CA TYR A 232 22.21 8.14 -19.26
C TYR A 232 22.60 6.77 -19.82
N SER A 233 22.82 5.77 -18.97
CA SER A 233 23.15 4.41 -19.39
C SER A 233 22.06 3.73 -20.24
N LYS A 234 20.80 4.16 -20.07
CA LYS A 234 19.65 3.70 -20.85
C LYS A 234 19.43 4.48 -22.16
N GLY A 235 20.25 5.51 -22.43
CA GLY A 235 20.09 6.37 -23.60
C GLY A 235 18.89 7.31 -23.53
N LEU A 236 18.28 7.49 -22.35
CA LEU A 236 17.09 8.33 -22.15
C LEU A 236 17.42 9.82 -22.03
N ILE A 237 18.69 10.13 -21.74
CA ILE A 237 19.22 11.49 -21.68
C ILE A 237 20.58 11.58 -22.39
N ASN A 238 20.94 12.77 -22.85
CA ASN A 238 22.25 13.05 -23.45
C ASN A 238 23.27 13.54 -22.42
N ALA A 239 24.53 13.68 -22.82
CA ALA A 239 25.63 14.09 -21.93
C ALA A 239 25.40 15.46 -21.27
N THR A 240 24.75 16.40 -21.95
CA THR A 240 24.43 17.72 -21.40
C THR A 240 23.43 17.62 -20.24
N VAL A 241 22.35 16.87 -20.44
CA VAL A 241 21.33 16.65 -19.41
C VAL A 241 21.89 15.82 -18.26
N TYR A 242 22.75 14.83 -18.54
CA TYR A 242 23.43 14.05 -17.51
C TYR A 242 24.24 14.93 -16.54
N LYS A 243 25.02 15.89 -17.07
CA LYS A 243 25.76 16.85 -16.22
C LYS A 243 24.84 17.68 -15.32
N GLN A 244 23.65 18.05 -15.81
CA GLN A 244 22.66 18.78 -15.00
C GLN A 244 22.10 17.93 -13.87
N PHE A 245 21.83 16.65 -14.13
CA PHE A 245 21.44 15.70 -13.08
C PHE A 245 22.51 15.61 -11.99
N LEU A 246 23.78 15.44 -12.35
CA LEU A 246 24.86 15.34 -11.36
C LEU A 246 24.96 16.60 -10.46
N ILE A 247 24.77 17.79 -11.03
CA ILE A 247 24.77 19.05 -10.26
C ILE A 247 23.60 19.06 -9.27
N ASN A 248 22.39 18.79 -9.74
CA ASN A 248 21.18 18.82 -8.90
C ASN A 248 21.20 17.72 -7.83
N GLU A 249 21.76 16.54 -8.15
CA GLU A 249 21.96 15.44 -7.20
C GLU A 249 22.94 15.82 -6.08
N ASN A 250 24.01 16.56 -6.40
CA ASN A 250 24.97 17.04 -5.41
C ASN A 250 24.39 18.17 -4.55
N LEU A 251 23.62 19.09 -5.14
CA LEU A 251 22.90 20.13 -4.39
C LEU A 251 21.88 19.52 -3.42
N MET A 252 21.19 18.46 -3.85
CA MET A 252 20.31 17.69 -2.97
C MET A 252 21.10 17.08 -1.80
N ASP A 253 22.24 16.44 -2.05
CA ASP A 253 23.07 15.86 -0.98
C ASP A 253 23.55 16.91 0.02
N GLN A 254 23.95 18.09 -0.46
CA GLN A 254 24.37 19.19 0.42
C GLN A 254 23.24 19.60 1.36
N ALA A 255 22.06 19.88 0.83
CA ALA A 255 20.88 20.22 1.62
C ALA A 255 20.54 19.12 2.64
N MET A 256 20.55 17.86 2.21
CA MET A 256 20.26 16.71 3.06
C MET A 256 21.27 16.54 4.20
N ASN A 257 22.56 16.75 3.93
CA ASN A 257 23.63 16.66 4.94
C ASN A 257 23.57 17.81 5.96
N GLU A 258 23.04 18.96 5.57
CA GLU A 258 22.81 20.12 6.45
C GLU A 258 21.51 19.98 7.27
N GLY A 259 20.70 18.94 7.01
CA GLY A 259 19.40 18.72 7.64
C GLY A 259 18.27 19.55 7.03
N ASP A 260 18.49 20.21 5.89
CA ASP A 260 17.48 20.96 5.16
C ASP A 260 16.66 20.03 4.25
N TYR A 261 15.74 19.31 4.87
CA TYR A 261 14.86 18.36 4.18
C TYR A 261 13.90 19.03 3.19
N LEU A 262 13.49 20.26 3.44
CA LEU A 262 12.60 21.00 2.53
C LEU A 262 13.34 21.34 1.24
N GLN A 263 14.58 21.85 1.35
CA GLN A 263 15.41 22.08 0.18
C GLN A 263 15.78 20.78 -0.53
N GLY A 264 16.04 19.72 0.23
CA GLY A 264 16.19 18.36 -0.31
C GLY A 264 14.99 17.94 -1.17
N TYR A 265 13.77 18.19 -0.70
CA TYR A 265 12.54 17.89 -1.42
C TYR A 265 12.41 18.72 -2.70
N VAL A 266 12.70 20.03 -2.63
CA VAL A 266 12.71 20.92 -3.79
C VAL A 266 13.64 20.39 -4.88
N MET A 267 14.85 19.95 -4.51
CA MET A 267 15.82 19.37 -5.43
C MET A 267 15.37 18.02 -5.98
N TRP A 268 14.84 17.13 -5.15
CA TRP A 268 14.28 15.85 -5.59
C TRP A 268 13.15 16.04 -6.61
N ASN A 269 12.21 16.94 -6.34
CA ASN A 269 11.09 17.23 -7.24
C ASN A 269 11.59 17.85 -8.56
N ALA A 270 12.64 18.67 -8.54
CA ALA A 270 13.28 19.19 -9.74
C ALA A 270 13.88 18.06 -10.60
N LEU A 271 14.59 17.12 -9.98
CA LEU A 271 15.14 15.93 -10.63
C LEU A 271 14.03 15.06 -11.26
N ASN A 272 12.97 14.78 -10.49
CA ASN A 272 11.83 13.98 -10.95
C ASN A 272 11.13 14.65 -12.14
N ARG A 273 10.83 15.95 -12.05
CA ARG A 273 10.23 16.73 -13.15
C ARG A 273 11.12 16.76 -14.38
N GLN A 274 12.44 16.82 -14.22
CA GLN A 274 13.38 16.77 -15.34
C GLN A 274 13.32 15.41 -16.06
N ALA A 275 13.20 14.30 -15.32
CA ALA A 275 13.01 12.97 -15.89
C ALA A 275 11.64 12.82 -16.57
N ALA A 276 10.57 13.28 -15.91
CA ALA A 276 9.19 13.18 -16.41
C ALA A 276 8.93 13.97 -17.71
N LYS A 277 9.76 14.99 -18.02
CA LYS A 277 9.74 15.68 -19.31
C LYS A 277 10.22 14.82 -20.49
N ARG A 278 10.83 13.67 -20.22
CA ARG A 278 11.48 12.82 -21.24
C ARG A 278 10.88 11.43 -21.32
N VAL A 279 10.53 10.86 -20.17
CA VAL A 279 10.02 9.49 -20.07
C VAL A 279 8.87 9.43 -19.09
N ASN A 280 8.03 8.42 -19.24
CA ASN A 280 7.12 8.05 -18.17
C ASN A 280 7.95 7.48 -17.01
N THR A 281 7.89 8.13 -15.85
CA THR A 281 8.75 7.77 -14.70
C THR A 281 8.32 6.48 -13.99
N TYR A 282 7.11 5.98 -14.27
CA TYR A 282 6.62 4.71 -13.78
C TYR A 282 6.97 3.56 -14.72
N ASN A 283 7.16 3.83 -16.02
CA ASN A 283 7.61 2.84 -16.99
C ASN A 283 8.18 3.55 -18.23
N TYR A 284 9.51 3.59 -18.40
CA TYR A 284 10.12 4.36 -19.50
C TYR A 284 9.85 3.81 -20.91
N LYS A 285 9.24 2.62 -21.05
CA LYS A 285 8.76 2.07 -22.32
C LYS A 285 7.28 2.39 -22.58
N ALA A 286 6.55 2.85 -21.57
CA ALA A 286 5.16 3.27 -21.71
C ALA A 286 5.06 4.72 -22.22
N PRO A 287 3.96 5.06 -22.92
CA PRO A 287 3.68 6.45 -23.25
C PRO A 287 3.63 7.33 -21.99
N VAL A 288 4.04 8.59 -22.14
CA VAL A 288 3.75 9.61 -21.14
C VAL A 288 2.24 9.86 -21.17
N GLY A 289 1.54 9.43 -20.12
CA GLY A 289 0.08 9.44 -20.07
C GLY A 289 -0.44 9.67 -18.66
N LYS A 290 -1.75 9.93 -18.55
CA LYS A 290 -2.42 10.01 -17.24
C LYS A 290 -2.62 8.60 -16.70
N PHE A 291 -2.44 8.45 -15.40
CA PHE A 291 -2.76 7.22 -14.67
C PHE A 291 -4.25 6.86 -14.82
N ASP A 292 -4.57 5.56 -14.84
CA ASP A 292 -5.94 5.07 -14.95
C ASP A 292 -6.72 5.30 -13.64
N VAL A 293 -7.71 6.19 -13.69
CA VAL A 293 -8.57 6.57 -12.55
C VAL A 293 -9.92 5.83 -12.53
N LYS A 294 -10.06 4.71 -13.26
CA LYS A 294 -11.29 3.92 -13.28
C LYS A 294 -11.73 3.48 -11.89
N HIS A 295 -10.78 3.20 -11.00
CA HIS A 295 -11.06 2.81 -9.62
C HIS A 295 -11.82 3.91 -8.86
N ALA A 296 -11.40 5.18 -8.98
CA ALA A 296 -12.11 6.31 -8.40
C ALA A 296 -13.52 6.49 -9.01
N THR A 297 -13.67 6.20 -10.31
CA THR A 297 -14.94 6.33 -11.03
C THR A 297 -15.93 5.26 -10.58
N ILE A 298 -15.52 3.98 -10.56
CA ILE A 298 -16.41 2.88 -10.21
C ILE A 298 -16.83 2.96 -8.74
N MET A 299 -15.92 3.34 -7.85
CA MET A 299 -16.20 3.48 -6.42
C MET A 299 -17.17 4.61 -6.10
N ASN A 300 -17.34 5.58 -7.00
CA ASN A 300 -18.32 6.66 -6.85
C ASN A 300 -19.72 6.33 -7.39
N THR A 301 -19.91 5.17 -8.02
CA THR A 301 -21.25 4.71 -8.40
C THR A 301 -22.11 4.42 -7.17
N THR A 302 -23.43 4.62 -7.27
CA THR A 302 -24.35 4.35 -6.15
C THR A 302 -24.26 2.92 -5.65
N GLU A 303 -24.07 1.95 -6.55
CA GLU A 303 -23.92 0.54 -6.21
C GLU A 303 -22.67 0.30 -5.38
N MET A 304 -21.50 0.75 -5.84
CA MET A 304 -20.24 0.55 -5.12
C MET A 304 -20.19 1.32 -3.81
N ARG A 305 -20.66 2.57 -3.77
CA ARG A 305 -20.73 3.34 -2.52
C ARG A 305 -21.58 2.64 -1.47
N ARG A 306 -22.71 2.06 -1.88
CA ARG A 306 -23.58 1.28 -1.00
C ARG A 306 -22.89 0.00 -0.53
N ALA A 307 -22.25 -0.73 -1.43
CA ALA A 307 -21.67 -2.02 -1.11
C ALA A 307 -20.42 -1.91 -0.24
N ALA A 308 -19.53 -0.98 -0.56
CA ALA A 308 -18.31 -0.68 0.20
C ALA A 308 -18.55 0.24 1.41
N LYS A 309 -19.81 0.54 1.74
CA LYS A 309 -20.23 1.26 2.96
C LYS A 309 -19.66 2.67 3.07
N LEU A 310 -19.55 3.36 1.93
CA LEU A 310 -18.90 4.66 1.80
C LEU A 310 -19.76 5.85 2.23
N GLY A 311 -21.09 5.71 2.22
CA GLY A 311 -22.01 6.81 2.53
C GLY A 311 -21.75 8.03 1.65
N ASN A 312 -21.42 9.17 2.26
CA ASN A 312 -21.07 10.45 1.64
C ASN A 312 -19.55 10.75 1.64
N ALA A 313 -18.71 9.79 2.06
CA ALA A 313 -17.25 9.94 2.06
C ALA A 313 -16.74 10.35 0.67
N LYS A 314 -15.93 11.41 0.63
CA LYS A 314 -15.35 11.91 -0.62
C LYS A 314 -14.08 11.12 -0.93
N PHE A 315 -13.84 10.92 -2.21
CA PHE A 315 -12.60 10.32 -2.68
C PHE A 315 -11.59 11.43 -3.00
N TYR A 316 -10.42 11.34 -2.41
CA TYR A 316 -9.31 12.26 -2.62
C TYR A 316 -8.09 11.49 -3.12
N GLU A 317 -7.61 11.88 -4.30
CA GLU A 317 -6.32 11.43 -4.81
C GLU A 317 -5.16 12.13 -4.07
N THR A 318 -3.96 11.55 -4.21
CA THR A 318 -2.68 11.89 -3.55
C THR A 318 -2.43 13.35 -3.16
N PHE A 319 -2.91 14.31 -3.94
CA PHE A 319 -2.59 15.74 -3.83
C PHE A 319 -2.91 16.40 -2.48
N TYR A 320 -3.94 15.95 -1.74
CA TYR A 320 -4.32 16.62 -0.48
C TYR A 320 -3.37 16.28 0.68
N VAL A 321 -2.90 15.04 0.74
CA VAL A 321 -1.96 14.58 1.77
C VAL A 321 -0.54 15.06 1.47
N PHE A 322 -0.17 15.12 0.20
CA PHE A 322 1.20 15.35 -0.26
C PHE A 322 1.79 16.71 0.15
N HIS A 323 0.99 17.76 0.27
CA HIS A 323 1.46 19.11 0.61
C HIS A 323 1.92 19.26 2.07
N ASP A 324 1.40 18.44 2.98
CA ASP A 324 1.75 18.53 4.39
C ASP A 324 3.03 17.73 4.70
N HIS A 325 3.40 16.75 3.86
CA HIS A 325 4.48 15.78 4.13
C HIS A 325 5.87 16.20 3.60
N LEU A 326 6.04 17.42 3.09
CA LEU A 326 7.23 17.79 2.30
C LEU A 326 8.55 17.60 3.05
N GLU A 327 8.57 17.83 4.36
CA GLU A 327 9.78 17.65 5.18
C GLU A 327 10.05 16.17 5.49
N ASP A 328 9.01 15.41 5.88
CA ASP A 328 9.13 13.98 6.18
C ASP A 328 9.44 13.16 4.92
N PHE A 329 9.03 13.65 3.75
CA PHE A 329 9.26 13.03 2.46
C PHE A 329 10.75 12.73 2.23
N MET A 330 11.65 13.57 2.72
CA MET A 330 13.09 13.39 2.54
C MET A 330 13.79 12.66 3.69
N LYS A 331 13.13 12.43 4.84
CA LYS A 331 13.72 11.72 5.98
C LYS A 331 13.92 10.23 5.66
N SER A 332 15.04 9.66 6.06
CA SER A 332 15.38 8.26 5.77
C SER A 332 14.79 7.30 6.80
N VAL A 333 14.22 6.18 6.35
CA VAL A 333 13.88 5.03 7.22
C VAL A 333 14.95 3.93 7.20
N LYS A 334 16.07 4.14 6.49
CA LYS A 334 17.20 3.20 6.44
C LYS A 334 17.64 2.70 7.82
N PRO A 335 17.72 3.54 8.88
CA PRO A 335 18.17 3.08 10.19
C PRO A 335 17.31 1.99 10.83
N LEU A 336 16.07 1.79 10.36
CA LEU A 336 15.17 0.75 10.88
C LEU A 336 15.46 -0.63 10.27
N PHE A 337 16.03 -0.68 9.07
CA PHE A 337 16.22 -1.91 8.31
C PHE A 337 17.15 -2.94 8.94
N PRO A 338 18.26 -2.58 9.62
CA PRO A 338 19.12 -3.57 10.28
C PRO A 338 18.36 -4.47 11.26
N THR A 339 17.49 -3.88 12.11
CA THR A 339 16.62 -4.63 13.03
C THR A 339 15.63 -5.49 12.25
N LEU A 340 14.96 -4.90 11.24
CA LEU A 340 13.92 -5.59 10.48
C LEU A 340 14.48 -6.81 9.72
N MET A 341 15.61 -6.67 9.05
CA MET A 341 16.27 -7.72 8.28
C MET A 341 16.89 -8.80 9.18
N GLN A 342 17.16 -8.48 10.45
CA GLN A 342 17.65 -9.45 11.42
C GLN A 342 16.53 -10.33 12.00
N HIS A 343 15.29 -9.81 12.09
CA HIS A 343 14.21 -10.47 12.82
C HIS A 343 13.05 -10.96 11.94
N TYR A 344 12.93 -10.48 10.71
CA TYR A 344 11.82 -10.78 9.82
C TYR A 344 12.31 -11.14 8.41
N LYS A 345 11.46 -11.85 7.65
CA LYS A 345 11.70 -12.04 6.22
C LYS A 345 11.46 -10.72 5.49
N VAL A 346 12.35 -10.31 4.61
CA VAL A 346 12.24 -9.05 3.88
C VAL A 346 12.50 -9.29 2.40
N LEU A 347 11.47 -9.06 1.59
CA LEU A 347 11.57 -8.99 0.13
C LEU A 347 11.48 -7.54 -0.32
N LEU A 348 12.55 -7.05 -0.92
CA LEU A 348 12.54 -5.80 -1.69
C LEU A 348 12.60 -6.16 -3.17
N TYR A 349 11.73 -5.60 -3.98
CA TYR A 349 11.81 -5.80 -5.42
C TYR A 349 11.55 -4.52 -6.20
N ALA A 350 12.02 -4.46 -7.44
CA ALA A 350 11.78 -3.34 -8.34
C ALA A 350 11.62 -3.82 -9.78
N GLY A 351 10.72 -3.15 -10.52
CA GLY A 351 10.63 -3.32 -11.96
C GLY A 351 11.83 -2.71 -12.68
N GLU A 352 12.31 -3.40 -13.72
CA GLU A 352 13.42 -2.95 -14.56
C GLU A 352 13.13 -1.63 -15.32
N LEU A 353 11.86 -1.36 -15.60
CA LEU A 353 11.38 -0.21 -16.37
C LEU A 353 11.01 1.00 -15.51
N ASP A 354 11.02 0.84 -14.18
CA ASP A 354 10.80 1.92 -13.23
C ASP A 354 11.95 2.94 -13.29
N VAL A 355 11.60 4.23 -13.25
CA VAL A 355 12.55 5.34 -13.16
C VAL A 355 12.51 6.01 -11.78
N ILE A 356 11.32 6.23 -11.23
CA ILE A 356 11.14 6.98 -9.99
C ILE A 356 11.71 6.22 -8.78
N ALA A 357 11.62 4.89 -8.77
CA ALA A 357 12.23 4.02 -7.78
C ALA A 357 13.01 2.88 -8.46
N ALA A 358 13.79 3.24 -9.48
CA ALA A 358 14.51 2.31 -10.33
C ALA A 358 15.34 1.28 -9.55
N ALA A 359 15.39 0.04 -10.05
CA ALA A 359 16.11 -1.06 -9.41
C ALA A 359 17.57 -0.72 -9.00
N PRO A 360 18.40 -0.03 -9.83
CA PRO A 360 19.76 0.34 -9.41
C PRO A 360 19.81 1.35 -8.25
N LEU A 361 18.75 2.12 -8.03
CA LEU A 361 18.62 3.08 -6.93
C LEU A 361 18.25 2.35 -5.64
N MET A 362 17.31 1.40 -5.72
CA MET A 362 17.01 0.50 -4.61
C MET A 362 18.21 -0.36 -4.21
N GLU A 363 18.98 -0.86 -5.18
CA GLU A 363 20.20 -1.63 -4.92
C GLU A 363 21.23 -0.80 -4.14
N LYS A 364 21.47 0.46 -4.54
CA LYS A 364 22.35 1.37 -3.78
C LYS A 364 21.87 1.58 -2.34
N PHE A 365 20.57 1.71 -2.14
CA PHE A 365 19.99 1.80 -0.80
C PHE A 365 20.31 0.53 0.00
N VAL A 366 19.99 -0.64 -0.54
CA VAL A 366 20.21 -1.95 0.10
C VAL A 366 21.68 -2.19 0.44
N ASP A 367 22.58 -1.93 -0.50
CA ASP A 367 24.03 -2.09 -0.32
C ASP A 367 24.59 -1.19 0.79
N SER A 368 23.89 -0.09 1.11
CA SER A 368 24.27 0.87 2.15
C SER A 368 23.72 0.54 3.54
N ILE A 369 22.86 -0.47 3.68
CA ILE A 369 22.32 -0.89 4.97
C ILE A 369 23.41 -1.63 5.74
N GLU A 370 23.76 -1.16 6.93
CA GLU A 370 24.72 -1.84 7.82
C GLU A 370 23.98 -2.87 8.69
N TRP A 371 24.00 -4.13 8.27
CA TRP A 371 23.36 -5.25 8.95
C TRP A 371 24.30 -6.47 9.05
N LYS A 372 23.92 -7.43 9.90
CA LYS A 372 24.76 -8.59 10.26
C LYS A 372 25.34 -9.35 9.06
N HIS A 373 24.58 -9.51 7.99
CA HIS A 373 24.96 -10.29 6.81
C HIS A 373 25.37 -9.43 5.61
N ARG A 374 25.66 -8.15 5.82
CA ARG A 374 26.01 -7.23 4.72
C ARG A 374 27.19 -7.70 3.88
N THR A 375 28.28 -8.13 4.51
CA THR A 375 29.48 -8.59 3.77
C THR A 375 29.18 -9.81 2.90
N GLU A 376 28.38 -10.75 3.40
CA GLU A 376 27.92 -11.91 2.64
C GLU A 376 27.04 -11.47 1.45
N TYR A 377 26.10 -10.55 1.68
CA TYR A 377 25.22 -10.01 0.66
C TYR A 377 25.99 -9.28 -0.47
N LEU A 378 26.97 -8.45 -0.13
CA LEU A 378 27.78 -7.73 -1.12
C LEU A 378 28.64 -8.67 -1.98
N ASN A 379 29.04 -9.82 -1.45
CA ASN A 379 29.78 -10.85 -2.17
C ASN A 379 28.88 -11.84 -2.93
N THR A 380 27.57 -11.82 -2.67
CA THR A 380 26.60 -12.70 -3.32
C THR A 380 26.29 -12.18 -4.72
N THR A 381 26.26 -13.10 -5.70
CA THR A 381 25.94 -12.77 -7.10
C THR A 381 24.44 -12.91 -7.35
N TYR A 382 23.90 -12.10 -8.27
CA TYR A 382 22.53 -12.27 -8.72
C TYR A 382 22.34 -13.62 -9.41
N MET A 383 21.27 -14.31 -9.04
CA MET A 383 20.84 -15.55 -9.68
C MET A 383 19.60 -15.29 -10.55
N PRO A 384 19.51 -15.92 -11.74
CA PRO A 384 18.31 -15.83 -12.55
C PRO A 384 17.15 -16.57 -11.87
N PHE A 385 16.00 -15.92 -11.77
CA PHE A 385 14.75 -16.55 -11.36
C PHE A 385 13.99 -16.97 -12.62
N VAL A 386 13.73 -18.28 -12.76
CA VAL A 386 13.15 -18.86 -13.96
C VAL A 386 11.71 -19.31 -13.69
N LEU A 387 10.78 -18.88 -14.54
CA LEU A 387 9.39 -19.32 -14.57
C LEU A 387 9.07 -19.84 -15.98
N ASP A 388 8.63 -21.09 -16.07
CA ASP A 388 8.28 -21.76 -17.35
C ASP A 388 9.38 -21.63 -18.43
N GLY A 389 10.64 -21.83 -18.02
CA GLY A 389 11.79 -21.75 -18.92
C GLY A 389 12.20 -20.33 -19.33
N ARG A 390 11.53 -19.28 -18.83
CA ARG A 390 11.89 -17.86 -19.05
C ARG A 390 12.54 -17.28 -17.82
N ILE A 391 13.62 -16.53 -17.98
CA ILE A 391 14.15 -15.69 -16.90
C ILE A 391 13.20 -14.51 -16.73
N ILE A 392 12.60 -14.37 -15.55
CA ILE A 392 11.63 -13.32 -15.26
C ILE A 392 12.17 -12.27 -14.28
N ALA A 393 13.19 -12.63 -13.50
CA ALA A 393 13.85 -11.74 -12.57
C ALA A 393 15.31 -12.16 -12.35
N TYR A 394 16.09 -11.26 -11.77
CA TYR A 394 17.36 -11.58 -11.14
C TYR A 394 17.28 -11.23 -9.66
N SER A 395 17.67 -12.13 -8.78
CA SER A 395 17.59 -11.92 -7.33
C SER A 395 18.89 -12.25 -6.60
N LYS A 396 19.11 -11.58 -5.46
CA LYS A 396 20.06 -11.97 -4.43
C LYS A 396 19.27 -12.34 -3.19
N ASN A 397 19.54 -13.53 -2.64
CA ASN A 397 19.02 -13.93 -1.35
C ASN A 397 20.18 -14.23 -0.40
N VAL A 398 20.10 -13.69 0.82
CA VAL A 398 20.98 -14.03 1.93
C VAL A 398 20.14 -14.10 3.19
N ASN A 399 20.02 -15.31 3.76
CA ASN A 399 19.18 -15.58 4.92
C ASN A 399 17.74 -15.07 4.69
N ASN A 400 17.24 -14.25 5.61
CA ASN A 400 15.87 -13.73 5.58
C ASN A 400 15.68 -12.56 4.60
N PHE A 401 16.70 -12.16 3.85
CA PHE A 401 16.62 -11.01 2.95
C PHE A 401 16.76 -11.39 1.49
N THR A 402 15.82 -10.92 0.66
CA THR A 402 15.85 -11.04 -0.79
C THR A 402 15.71 -9.66 -1.42
N PHE A 403 16.60 -9.34 -2.36
CA PHE A 403 16.40 -8.27 -3.33
C PHE A 403 16.19 -8.86 -4.72
N ALA A 404 15.17 -8.39 -5.45
CA ALA A 404 14.86 -8.89 -6.79
C ALA A 404 14.58 -7.76 -7.79
N ARG A 405 15.10 -7.92 -9.01
CA ARG A 405 14.76 -7.07 -10.15
C ARG A 405 13.89 -7.86 -11.11
N ILE A 406 12.64 -7.45 -11.30
CA ILE A 406 11.70 -8.09 -12.23
C ILE A 406 11.87 -7.46 -13.61
N LEU A 407 12.07 -8.31 -14.62
CA LEU A 407 12.32 -7.89 -15.99
C LEU A 407 11.04 -7.40 -16.67
N ASP A 408 11.18 -6.40 -17.54
CA ASP A 408 10.08 -5.80 -18.30
C ASP A 408 8.88 -5.28 -17.47
N ALA A 409 9.03 -5.07 -16.16
CA ALA A 409 8.03 -4.44 -15.29
C ALA A 409 8.38 -2.98 -14.99
N GLY A 410 7.40 -2.10 -14.89
CA GLY A 410 7.52 -0.74 -14.36
C GLY A 410 7.37 -0.67 -12.83
N HIS A 411 6.99 0.50 -12.34
CA HIS A 411 6.81 0.80 -10.91
C HIS A 411 5.68 -0.04 -10.31
N LEU A 412 4.51 -0.05 -10.97
CA LEU A 412 3.37 -0.91 -10.62
C LEU A 412 3.64 -2.32 -11.13
N THR A 413 4.58 -3.00 -10.48
CA THR A 413 5.11 -4.28 -10.97
C THR A 413 4.04 -5.37 -11.06
N PRO A 414 3.11 -5.55 -10.09
CA PRO A 414 2.06 -6.54 -10.23
C PRO A 414 1.06 -6.22 -11.34
N HIS A 415 0.88 -4.95 -11.72
CA HIS A 415 0.08 -4.56 -12.89
C HIS A 415 0.79 -4.95 -14.20
N ASP A 416 2.08 -4.60 -14.34
CA ASP A 416 2.82 -4.81 -15.60
C ASP A 416 3.18 -6.29 -15.82
N LYS A 417 3.45 -7.03 -14.73
CA LYS A 417 3.92 -8.41 -14.72
C LYS A 417 3.26 -9.22 -13.59
N PRO A 418 1.94 -9.51 -13.70
CA PRO A 418 1.17 -10.12 -12.61
C PRO A 418 1.66 -11.51 -12.24
N ILE A 419 1.83 -12.40 -13.23
CA ILE A 419 2.28 -13.78 -12.97
C ILE A 419 3.72 -13.82 -12.46
N GLU A 420 4.62 -13.02 -13.03
CA GLU A 420 6.03 -12.99 -12.60
C GLU A 420 6.18 -12.46 -11.18
N THR A 421 5.45 -11.39 -10.83
CA THR A 421 5.48 -10.81 -9.49
C THR A 421 4.88 -11.77 -8.46
N TYR A 422 3.77 -12.42 -8.81
CA TYR A 422 3.14 -13.41 -7.93
C TYR A 422 4.00 -14.65 -7.73
N ALA A 423 4.68 -15.15 -8.77
CA ALA A 423 5.62 -16.28 -8.64
C ALA A 423 6.80 -15.94 -7.71
N LEU A 424 7.36 -14.73 -7.83
CA LEU A 424 8.42 -14.27 -6.92
C LEU A 424 7.92 -14.20 -5.47
N LEU A 425 6.70 -13.69 -5.25
CA LEU A 425 6.09 -13.64 -3.92
C LEU A 425 5.94 -15.05 -3.34
N LEU A 426 5.40 -16.01 -4.09
CA LEU A 426 5.22 -17.37 -3.62
C LEU A 426 6.56 -18.05 -3.27
N HIS A 427 7.60 -17.82 -4.06
CA HIS A 427 8.94 -18.30 -3.72
C HIS A 427 9.42 -17.72 -2.40
N PHE A 428 9.33 -16.39 -2.24
CA PHE A 428 9.70 -15.71 -1.00
C PHE A 428 8.97 -16.23 0.24
N LEU A 429 7.71 -16.68 0.11
CA LEU A 429 6.97 -17.22 1.26
C LEU A 429 7.45 -18.62 1.65
N ASN A 430 7.83 -19.43 0.67
CA ASN A 430 8.15 -20.84 0.86
C ASN A 430 9.62 -21.13 1.18
N ASP A 431 10.52 -20.18 0.87
CA ASP A 431 11.94 -20.23 1.25
C ASP A 431 12.16 -19.97 2.75
#